data_AF-A0A6P8B7R9-F1
#
_entry.id   AF-A0A6P8B7R9-F1
#
_cell.length_a   1.000
_cell.length_b   1.000
_cell.length_c   1.000
_cell.angle_alpha   90.00
_cell.angle_beta   90.00
_cell.angle_gamma   90.00
#
_symmetry.space_group_name_H-M   'P 1'
#
loop_
_entity.id
_entity.type
_entity.pdbx_description
1 polymer ?
#
loop_
_entity_poly.entity_id
_entity_poly.type
_entity_poly.pdbx_seq_one_letter_code
_entity_poly.pdbx_strand_id
1 'polypeptide(L)'
;MSRATPRKSRHRRDASGGGGPSGQHLPKTVATSDYESDAVHYLETRAPAVTEAALLPRLNRTNTEINLSVLQRWLPNIRSIASIAANAVVYAFSPTTHEWDKAGIEGAMFVCDQDLTELGMPRSCVYLLNRRSLDNLHIDLAAVSHFEVQNELLIFNLGDKVLGLWIHADQEDTRDTNAATIQERWARVRAAAAVPVGQAEAQKTGSTTGVGETMGPAMQAIGRKLSISDLFGRARDTADG
;
A
#
# COMPACT_ATOMS: atom_id res chain seq x y z
N MET A 1 17.41 36.88 40.34
CA MET A 1 16.42 37.82 40.90
C MET A 1 15.29 38.01 39.90
N SER A 2 14.08 37.68 40.33
CA SER A 2 12.84 37.64 39.54
C SER A 2 12.27 39.04 39.27
N ARG A 3 11.58 39.22 38.13
CA ARG A 3 10.41 40.13 37.93
C ARG A 3 9.94 40.01 36.47
N ALA A 4 8.85 39.31 36.18
CA ALA A 4 7.43 39.68 36.32
C ALA A 4 6.93 40.65 35.22
N THR A 5 5.99 40.16 34.42
CA THR A 5 5.31 40.82 33.29
C THR A 5 4.26 41.85 33.75
N PRO A 6 4.01 42.93 32.97
CA PRO A 6 2.88 43.81 33.22
C PRO A 6 1.60 43.33 32.51
N ARG A 7 0.55 43.04 33.29
CA ARG A 7 -0.84 42.95 32.82
C ARG A 7 -1.41 44.36 32.60
N LYS A 8 -2.09 44.61 31.48
CA LYS A 8 -3.00 45.75 31.31
C LYS A 8 -4.43 45.24 31.17
N SER A 9 -5.25 45.63 32.14
CA SER A 9 -6.70 45.45 32.12
C SER A 9 -7.36 46.53 31.25
N ARG A 10 -8.44 46.18 30.56
CA ARG A 10 -9.42 47.15 30.09
C ARG A 10 -10.81 46.53 30.03
N HIS A 11 -11.64 46.92 30.98
CA HIS A 11 -13.09 46.81 30.93
C HIS A 11 -13.66 47.73 29.86
N ARG A 12 -14.74 47.30 29.18
CA ARG A 12 -16.06 47.95 29.13
C ARG A 12 -16.87 47.42 27.94
N ARG A 13 -18.07 46.89 28.22
CA ARG A 13 -19.24 47.03 27.35
C ARG A 13 -20.47 47.21 28.22
N ASP A 14 -20.87 48.48 28.24
CA ASP A 14 -22.19 49.09 28.18
C ASP A 14 -23.44 48.37 28.70
N ALA A 15 -24.18 49.17 29.47
CA ALA A 15 -25.53 48.94 29.94
C ALA A 15 -26.56 49.64 29.03
N SER A 16 -27.69 48.98 28.82
CA SER A 16 -29.01 49.57 28.54
C SER A 16 -30.03 48.59 29.13
N GLY A 17 -31.05 48.93 29.91
CA GLY A 17 -31.72 50.19 30.19
C GLY A 17 -33.23 49.94 30.01
N GLY A 18 -33.97 49.66 31.10
CA GLY A 18 -35.43 49.51 31.06
C GLY A 18 -36.00 48.99 32.39
N GLY A 19 -36.60 49.88 33.18
CA GLY A 19 -37.08 49.60 34.54
C GLY A 19 -38.56 49.21 34.64
N GLY A 20 -38.90 48.53 35.74
CA GLY A 20 -40.26 48.27 36.24
C GLY A 20 -40.24 47.23 37.37
N PRO A 21 -41.03 47.38 38.46
CA PRO A 21 -40.58 46.98 39.80
C PRO A 21 -41.20 45.68 40.35
N SER A 22 -40.48 45.11 41.34
CA SER A 22 -40.99 44.27 42.43
C SER A 22 -41.58 42.89 42.09
N GLY A 23 -40.80 41.83 42.36
CA GLY A 23 -41.35 40.48 42.49
C GLY A 23 -40.30 39.37 42.43
N GLN A 24 -39.93 38.84 43.60
CA GLN A 24 -39.40 37.49 43.85
C GLN A 24 -38.14 37.02 43.09
N HIS A 25 -37.06 36.89 43.85
CA HIS A 25 -35.89 36.07 43.50
C HIS A 25 -36.32 34.60 43.32
N LEU A 26 -36.44 34.13 42.07
CA LEU A 26 -36.19 32.73 41.74
C LEU A 26 -34.76 32.62 41.20
N PRO A 27 -33.97 31.62 41.62
CA PRO A 27 -32.71 31.35 40.96
C PRO A 27 -33.00 30.91 39.52
N LYS A 28 -32.45 31.64 38.54
CA LYS A 28 -32.33 31.17 37.16
C LYS A 28 -31.47 29.91 37.20
N THR A 29 -32.09 28.75 37.21
CA THR A 29 -31.42 27.50 36.85
C THR A 29 -31.01 27.66 35.39
N VAL A 30 -29.69 27.73 35.16
CA VAL A 30 -29.13 27.54 33.83
C VAL A 30 -29.56 26.13 33.43
N ALA A 31 -30.46 26.02 32.45
CA ALA A 31 -30.76 24.75 31.82
C ALA A 31 -29.44 24.25 31.21
N THR A 32 -28.78 23.34 31.93
CA THR A 32 -27.73 22.51 31.39
C THR A 32 -28.38 21.74 30.26
N SER A 33 -28.11 22.13 29.01
CA SER A 33 -28.69 21.44 27.86
C SER A 33 -28.35 19.95 27.95
N ASP A 34 -29.36 19.09 27.79
CA ASP A 34 -29.31 17.63 27.82
C ASP A 34 -28.55 17.01 26.62
N TYR A 35 -27.45 17.66 26.21
CA TYR A 35 -26.64 17.25 25.06
C TYR A 35 -26.01 15.85 25.26
N GLU A 36 -25.88 15.42 26.52
CA GLU A 36 -25.46 14.05 26.89
C GLU A 36 -26.50 13.00 26.50
N SER A 37 -27.80 13.31 26.60
CA SER A 37 -28.89 12.34 26.37
C SER A 37 -29.02 11.96 24.89
N ASP A 38 -28.86 12.93 24.00
CA ASP A 38 -28.94 12.70 22.56
C ASP A 38 -27.70 11.93 22.05
N ALA A 39 -26.51 12.20 22.59
CA ALA A 39 -25.28 11.50 22.19
C ALA A 39 -25.36 9.98 22.44
N VAL A 40 -25.92 9.58 23.58
CA VAL A 40 -26.15 8.17 23.92
C VAL A 40 -27.18 7.55 22.99
N HIS A 41 -28.29 8.24 22.74
CA HIS A 41 -29.34 7.73 21.86
C HIS A 41 -28.89 7.62 20.40
N TYR A 42 -28.02 8.53 19.93
CA TYR A 42 -27.39 8.46 18.60
C TYR A 42 -26.39 7.30 18.48
N LEU A 43 -25.63 6.99 19.54
CA LEU A 43 -24.75 5.81 19.58
C LEU A 43 -25.55 4.50 19.61
N GLU A 44 -26.66 4.48 20.35
CA GLU A 44 -27.50 3.30 20.54
C GLU A 44 -28.32 2.93 19.30
N THR A 45 -28.65 3.89 18.43
CA THR A 45 -29.47 3.65 17.24
C THR A 45 -28.71 3.49 15.92
N ARG A 46 -27.39 3.79 15.83
CA ARG A 46 -26.70 3.93 14.52
C ARG A 46 -25.53 2.99 14.20
N ALA A 47 -25.09 2.08 15.05
CA ALA A 47 -24.05 1.13 14.61
C ALA A 47 -24.22 -0.26 15.22
N PRO A 48 -23.99 -1.35 14.46
CA PRO A 48 -23.61 -2.59 15.12
C PRO A 48 -22.35 -2.27 15.92
N ALA A 49 -22.42 -2.40 17.24
CA ALA A 49 -21.27 -2.23 18.10
C ALA A 49 -20.15 -3.10 17.53
N VAL A 50 -19.11 -2.46 16.98
CA VAL A 50 -17.86 -3.14 16.66
C VAL A 50 -17.36 -3.60 18.01
N THR A 51 -17.61 -4.88 18.32
CA THR A 51 -17.26 -5.46 19.61
C THR A 51 -15.77 -5.24 19.81
N GLU A 52 -15.36 -5.00 21.06
CA GLU A 52 -13.94 -4.87 21.41
C GLU A 52 -13.14 -6.05 20.85
N ALA A 53 -13.71 -7.27 20.89
CA ALA A 53 -13.20 -8.47 20.23
C ALA A 53 -12.95 -8.34 18.71
N ALA A 54 -13.78 -7.61 17.96
CA ALA A 54 -13.58 -7.35 16.54
C ALA A 54 -12.55 -6.23 16.26
N LEU A 55 -12.26 -5.38 17.25
CA LEU A 55 -11.27 -4.30 17.15
C LEU A 55 -9.87 -4.73 17.59
N LEU A 56 -9.75 -5.62 18.58
CA LEU A 56 -8.47 -6.09 19.11
C LEU A 56 -7.49 -6.62 18.03
N PRO A 57 -7.92 -7.42 17.03
CA PRO A 57 -7.03 -7.85 15.95
C PRO A 57 -6.53 -6.70 15.07
N ARG A 58 -7.26 -5.58 15.03
CA ARG A 58 -6.86 -4.40 14.25
C ARG A 58 -5.87 -3.52 14.99
N LEU A 59 -5.95 -3.48 16.31
CA LEU A 59 -5.05 -2.70 17.18
C LEU A 59 -3.67 -3.33 17.33
N ASN A 60 -3.56 -4.66 17.30
CA ASN A 60 -2.31 -5.37 17.56
C ASN A 60 -1.53 -5.79 16.31
N ARG A 61 -1.80 -5.14 15.16
CA ARG A 61 -1.13 -5.52 13.91
C ARG A 61 0.32 -5.09 13.88
N THR A 62 1.18 -5.99 13.42
CA THR A 62 2.58 -5.68 13.15
C THR A 62 2.72 -4.78 11.93
N ASN A 63 3.84 -4.04 11.80
CA ASN A 63 4.11 -3.21 10.63
C ASN A 63 4.07 -4.06 9.32
N THR A 64 4.60 -5.27 9.38
CA THR A 64 4.55 -6.23 8.27
C THR A 64 3.13 -6.61 7.88
N GLU A 65 2.23 -6.86 8.83
CA GLU A 65 0.81 -7.15 8.55
C GLU A 65 0.08 -5.95 7.94
N ILE A 66 0.40 -4.74 8.40
CA ILE A 66 -0.14 -3.51 7.84
C ILE A 66 0.32 -3.37 6.39
N ASN A 67 1.63 -3.49 6.12
CA ASN A 67 2.19 -3.41 4.77
C ASN A 67 1.59 -4.47 3.86
N LEU A 68 1.48 -5.72 4.34
CA LEU A 68 0.87 -6.81 3.58
C LEU A 68 -0.58 -6.48 3.21
N SER A 69 -1.36 -5.96 4.15
CA SER A 69 -2.75 -5.56 3.90
C SER A 69 -2.87 -4.40 2.88
N VAL A 70 -1.86 -3.53 2.78
CA VAL A 70 -1.81 -2.48 1.77
C VAL A 70 -1.49 -3.07 0.40
N LEU A 71 -0.49 -3.96 0.32
CA LEU A 71 -0.11 -4.62 -0.93
C LEU A 71 -1.25 -5.46 -1.50
N GLN A 72 -1.99 -6.18 -0.64
CA GLN A 72 -3.13 -7.02 -1.04
C GLN A 72 -4.31 -6.23 -1.64
N ARG A 73 -4.39 -4.91 -1.42
CA ARG A 73 -5.38 -4.06 -2.11
C ARG A 73 -5.10 -3.94 -3.60
N TRP A 74 -3.83 -4.04 -3.99
CA TRP A 74 -3.39 -3.91 -5.37
C TRP A 74 -3.15 -5.28 -6.02
N LEU A 75 -2.58 -6.22 -5.28
CA LEU A 75 -2.31 -7.59 -5.71
C LEU A 75 -2.83 -8.58 -4.64
N PRO A 76 -4.09 -9.01 -4.75
CA PRO A 76 -4.73 -9.87 -3.74
C PRO A 76 -4.04 -11.21 -3.52
N ASN A 77 -3.31 -11.70 -4.52
CA ASN A 77 -2.60 -12.98 -4.47
C ASN A 77 -1.26 -12.92 -3.73
N ILE A 78 -0.86 -11.78 -3.16
CA ILE A 78 0.34 -11.70 -2.31
C ILE A 78 0.05 -12.37 -0.97
N ARG A 79 0.89 -13.36 -0.62
CA ARG A 79 0.78 -14.19 0.58
C ARG A 79 1.64 -13.65 1.73
N SER A 80 2.87 -13.24 1.42
CA SER A 80 3.83 -12.79 2.43
C SER A 80 4.84 -11.80 1.83
N ILE A 81 5.45 -11.01 2.72
CA ILE A 81 6.57 -10.13 2.41
C ILE A 81 7.85 -10.82 2.85
N ALA A 82 8.77 -10.98 1.93
CA ALA A 82 10.07 -11.63 2.14
C ALA A 82 11.16 -10.66 2.59
N SER A 83 11.18 -9.47 1.99
CA SER A 83 12.14 -8.43 2.29
C SER A 83 11.55 -7.07 1.94
N ILE A 84 12.05 -6.03 2.58
CA ILE A 84 11.58 -4.65 2.47
C ILE A 84 12.79 -3.74 2.29
N ALA A 85 12.64 -2.73 1.44
CA ALA A 85 13.53 -1.58 1.42
C ALA A 85 12.71 -0.29 1.54
N ALA A 86 13.15 0.60 2.43
CA ALA A 86 12.41 1.82 2.74
C ALA A 86 12.33 2.79 1.56
N ASN A 87 13.34 2.83 0.68
CA ASN A 87 13.30 3.64 -0.53
C ASN A 87 14.10 2.99 -1.66
N ALA A 88 13.46 2.84 -2.82
CA ALA A 88 14.07 2.42 -4.06
C ALA A 88 13.65 3.36 -5.20
N VAL A 89 14.55 3.55 -6.16
CA VAL A 89 14.36 4.39 -7.34
C VAL A 89 14.44 3.54 -8.58
N VAL A 90 13.49 3.72 -9.50
CA VAL A 90 13.42 2.96 -10.74
C VAL A 90 14.07 3.74 -11.89
N TYR A 91 14.90 3.03 -12.64
CA TYR A 91 15.51 3.46 -13.88
C TYR A 91 15.09 2.53 -15.01
N ALA A 92 14.95 3.07 -16.22
CA ALA A 92 14.76 2.31 -17.44
C ALA A 92 16.00 2.48 -18.31
N PHE A 93 16.50 1.39 -18.87
CA PHE A 93 17.61 1.45 -19.81
C PHE A 93 17.08 1.84 -21.20
N SER A 94 17.69 2.86 -21.80
CA SER A 94 17.43 3.26 -23.17
C SER A 94 18.39 2.52 -24.12
N PRO A 95 17.91 1.62 -24.98
CA PRO A 95 18.77 0.93 -25.94
C PRO A 95 19.29 1.88 -27.04
N THR A 96 18.65 3.04 -27.23
CA THR A 96 19.04 4.03 -28.24
C THR A 96 20.21 4.87 -27.78
N THR A 97 20.20 5.32 -26.53
CA THR A 97 21.25 6.17 -25.96
C THR A 97 22.29 5.38 -25.17
N HIS A 98 22.01 4.11 -24.86
CA HIS A 98 22.80 3.25 -23.96
C HIS A 98 22.96 3.85 -22.56
N GLU A 99 21.95 4.59 -22.10
CA GLU A 99 21.95 5.27 -20.80
C GLU A 99 20.75 4.84 -19.93
N TRP A 100 20.84 5.15 -18.64
CA TRP A 100 19.78 4.92 -17.67
C TRP A 100 18.95 6.18 -17.46
N ASP A 101 17.67 6.11 -17.79
CA ASP A 101 16.70 7.18 -17.57
C ASP A 101 15.91 6.95 -16.28
N LYS A 102 15.78 7.98 -15.43
CA LYS A 102 14.96 7.90 -14.22
C LYS A 102 13.48 7.79 -14.60
N ALA A 103 12.82 6.70 -14.21
CA ALA A 103 11.45 6.40 -14.62
C ALA A 103 10.35 7.18 -13.87
N GLY A 104 10.72 8.09 -12.95
CA GLY A 104 9.77 8.84 -12.14
C GLY A 104 9.06 8.04 -11.03
N ILE A 105 9.42 6.77 -10.84
CA ILE A 105 8.89 5.88 -9.80
C ILE A 105 9.91 5.77 -8.67
N GLU A 106 9.49 6.14 -7.45
CA GLU A 106 10.33 6.13 -6.26
C GLU A 106 9.48 5.87 -5.01
N GLY A 107 9.90 4.95 -4.15
CA GLY A 107 9.17 4.65 -2.93
C GLY A 107 9.56 3.34 -2.25
N ALA A 108 8.67 2.83 -1.41
CA ALA A 108 8.94 1.62 -0.63
C ALA A 108 8.88 0.38 -1.53
N MET A 109 9.92 -0.46 -1.47
CA MET A 109 10.03 -1.70 -2.24
C MET A 109 9.79 -2.91 -1.35
N PHE A 110 9.11 -3.90 -1.90
CA PHE A 110 8.76 -5.15 -1.24
C PHE A 110 9.10 -6.30 -2.18
N VAL A 111 9.78 -7.31 -1.64
CA VAL A 111 9.93 -8.61 -2.29
C VAL A 111 8.84 -9.50 -1.71
N CYS A 112 7.98 -10.09 -2.54
CA CYS A 112 6.79 -10.79 -2.08
C CYS A 112 6.68 -12.19 -2.65
N ASP A 113 6.09 -13.09 -1.87
CA ASP A 113 5.57 -14.36 -2.35
C ASP A 113 4.09 -14.23 -2.69
N GLN A 114 3.69 -14.93 -3.75
CA GLN A 114 2.32 -15.01 -4.20
C GLN A 114 1.80 -16.44 -4.09
N ASP A 115 0.49 -16.59 -4.20
CA ASP A 115 -0.14 -17.90 -4.33
C ASP A 115 0.49 -18.70 -5.48
N LEU A 116 0.54 -20.01 -5.32
CA LEU A 116 1.04 -20.92 -6.34
C LEU A 116 0.19 -20.78 -7.62
N THR A 117 0.80 -21.07 -8.77
CA THR A 117 0.02 -21.22 -10.01
C THR A 117 -0.93 -22.42 -9.90
N GLU A 118 -1.86 -22.54 -10.86
CA GLU A 118 -2.74 -23.72 -10.96
C GLU A 118 -1.95 -25.04 -11.11
N LEU A 119 -0.73 -24.96 -11.62
CA LEU A 119 0.21 -26.09 -11.76
C LEU A 119 1.08 -26.30 -10.51
N GLY A 120 0.80 -25.59 -9.41
CA GLY A 120 1.56 -25.68 -8.15
C GLY A 120 2.94 -25.00 -8.20
N MET A 121 3.23 -24.18 -9.21
CA MET A 121 4.53 -23.53 -9.34
C MET A 121 4.64 -22.30 -8.43
N PRO A 122 5.79 -22.06 -7.79
CA PRO A 122 6.02 -20.88 -6.96
C PRO A 122 5.93 -19.60 -7.78
N ARG A 123 5.36 -18.56 -7.19
CA ARG A 123 5.31 -17.20 -7.74
C ARG A 123 5.88 -16.22 -6.75
N SER A 124 6.66 -15.28 -7.25
CA SER A 124 7.24 -14.21 -6.46
C SER A 124 7.33 -12.95 -7.32
N CYS A 125 7.21 -11.78 -6.69
CA CYS A 125 7.27 -10.51 -7.37
C CYS A 125 8.07 -9.48 -6.57
N VAL A 126 8.60 -8.47 -7.26
CA VAL A 126 9.04 -7.22 -6.64
C VAL A 126 7.96 -6.17 -6.86
N TYR A 127 7.49 -5.57 -5.78
CA TYR A 127 6.46 -4.54 -5.81
C TYR A 127 7.00 -3.24 -5.21
N LEU A 128 6.74 -2.11 -5.84
CA LEU A 128 7.17 -0.81 -5.35
C LEU A 128 5.97 0.15 -5.29
N LEU A 129 5.68 0.60 -4.08
CA LEU A 129 4.64 1.59 -3.80
C LEU A 129 5.21 2.98 -4.02
N ASN A 130 4.74 3.64 -5.07
CA ASN A 130 5.23 4.95 -5.47
C ASN A 130 4.74 6.04 -4.49
N ARG A 131 5.65 6.94 -4.10
CA ARG A 131 5.34 8.06 -3.21
C ARG A 131 4.93 9.33 -3.95
N ARG A 132 5.25 9.42 -5.26
CA ARG A 132 5.03 10.62 -6.08
C ARG A 132 3.72 10.59 -6.86
N SER A 133 3.18 9.40 -7.12
CA SER A 133 1.89 9.21 -7.78
C SER A 133 1.28 7.86 -7.39
N LEU A 134 0.11 7.54 -7.96
CA LEU A 134 -0.55 6.24 -7.77
C LEU A 134 0.02 5.14 -8.69
N ASP A 135 1.03 5.50 -9.49
CA ASP A 135 1.66 4.66 -10.49
C ASP A 135 2.70 3.75 -9.82
N ASN A 136 2.23 2.64 -9.28
CA ASN A 136 3.07 1.62 -8.63
C ASN A 136 3.77 0.73 -9.66
N LEU A 137 4.91 0.16 -9.29
CA LEU A 137 5.63 -0.81 -10.12
C LEU A 137 5.41 -2.23 -9.59
N HIS A 138 5.16 -3.16 -10.51
CA HIS A 138 5.10 -4.59 -10.25
C HIS A 138 5.97 -5.34 -11.27
N ILE A 139 6.98 -6.04 -10.76
CA ILE A 139 7.85 -6.93 -11.54
C ILE A 139 7.51 -8.38 -11.13
N ASP A 140 6.89 -9.13 -12.03
CA ASP A 140 6.69 -10.58 -11.87
C ASP A 140 8.04 -11.29 -12.15
N LEU A 141 8.61 -11.99 -11.16
CA LEU A 141 9.91 -12.63 -11.32
C LEU A 141 9.88 -13.79 -12.34
N ALA A 142 8.69 -14.31 -12.68
CA ALA A 142 8.56 -15.28 -13.76
C ALA A 142 8.80 -14.67 -15.15
N ALA A 143 8.52 -13.38 -15.31
CA ALA A 143 8.74 -12.64 -16.56
C ALA A 143 10.19 -12.16 -16.74
N VAL A 144 11.00 -12.22 -15.67
CA VAL A 144 12.41 -11.79 -15.70
C VAL A 144 13.26 -12.88 -16.35
N SER A 145 13.81 -12.58 -17.52
CA SER A 145 14.68 -13.50 -18.28
C SER A 145 16.06 -13.59 -17.67
N HIS A 146 16.58 -12.48 -17.14
CA HIS A 146 17.87 -12.38 -16.47
C HIS A 146 17.81 -11.34 -15.36
N PHE A 147 18.43 -11.66 -14.22
CA PHE A 147 18.61 -10.76 -13.10
C PHE A 147 20.08 -10.73 -12.71
N GLU A 148 20.62 -9.52 -12.52
CA GLU A 148 21.99 -9.30 -12.08
C GLU A 148 22.09 -8.05 -11.21
N VAL A 149 23.20 -7.94 -10.47
CA VAL A 149 23.54 -6.74 -9.70
C VAL A 149 24.82 -6.15 -10.27
N GLN A 150 24.75 -4.91 -10.73
CA GLN A 150 25.89 -4.21 -11.31
C GLN A 150 25.93 -2.77 -10.78
N ASN A 151 27.08 -2.34 -10.27
CA ASN A 151 27.29 -0.97 -9.78
C ASN A 151 26.18 -0.50 -8.82
N GLU A 152 25.80 -1.36 -7.86
CA GLU A 152 24.71 -1.14 -6.89
C GLU A 152 23.28 -1.11 -7.47
N LEU A 153 23.13 -1.31 -8.78
CA LEU A 153 21.84 -1.37 -9.46
C LEU A 153 21.39 -2.82 -9.57
N LEU A 154 20.16 -3.10 -9.15
CA LEU A 154 19.48 -4.38 -9.34
C LEU A 154 18.82 -4.36 -10.73
N ILE A 155 19.36 -5.12 -11.67
CA ILE A 155 18.98 -5.08 -13.08
C ILE A 155 18.06 -6.25 -13.41
N PHE A 156 16.91 -5.93 -13.99
CA PHE A 156 15.89 -6.87 -14.42
C PHE A 156 15.74 -6.80 -15.94
N ASN A 157 16.10 -7.86 -16.64
CA ASN A 157 15.81 -8.01 -18.06
C ASN A 157 14.44 -8.70 -18.23
N LEU A 158 13.52 -8.02 -18.90
CA LEU A 158 12.16 -8.49 -19.15
C LEU A 158 11.91 -8.82 -20.63
N GLY A 159 12.98 -9.02 -21.40
CA GLY A 159 12.93 -9.34 -22.83
C GLY A 159 13.03 -8.09 -23.70
N ASP A 160 11.95 -7.31 -23.78
CA ASP A 160 11.90 -6.06 -24.57
C ASP A 160 12.45 -4.86 -23.81
N LYS A 161 12.55 -4.98 -22.48
CA LYS A 161 12.87 -3.88 -21.56
C LYS A 161 13.88 -4.31 -20.51
N VAL A 162 14.70 -3.36 -20.10
CA VAL A 162 15.64 -3.54 -19.00
C VAL A 162 15.37 -2.46 -17.96
N LEU A 163 15.07 -2.89 -16.75
CA LEU A 163 14.81 -2.02 -15.60
C LEU A 163 15.94 -2.13 -14.59
N GLY A 164 16.25 -1.02 -13.94
CA GLY A 164 17.24 -0.92 -12.89
C GLY A 164 16.60 -0.38 -11.63
N LEU A 165 16.80 -1.05 -10.51
CA LEU A 165 16.36 -0.57 -9.20
C LEU A 165 17.58 -0.21 -8.37
N TRP A 166 17.65 1.04 -7.94
CA TRP A 166 18.65 1.49 -6.98
C TRP A 166 18.00 1.64 -5.61
N ILE A 167 18.56 0.96 -4.61
CA ILE A 167 18.05 0.99 -3.24
C ILE A 167 18.86 2.01 -2.44
N HIS A 168 18.14 2.95 -1.81
CA HIS A 168 18.71 3.77 -0.76
C HIS A 168 18.73 2.95 0.53
N ALA A 169 19.93 2.54 0.93
CA ALA A 169 20.15 1.65 2.05
C ALA A 169 20.06 2.45 3.36
N ASP A 170 19.08 2.11 4.20
CA ASP A 170 18.95 2.62 5.57
C ASP A 170 19.96 1.95 6.52
N GLN A 171 20.39 0.74 6.19
CA GLN A 171 21.47 -0.02 6.81
C GLN A 171 22.44 -0.48 5.72
N GLU A 172 23.69 -0.78 6.09
CA GLU A 172 24.74 -1.15 5.13
C GLU A 172 24.38 -2.41 4.32
N ASP A 173 23.70 -3.36 4.94
CA ASP A 173 23.31 -4.65 4.37
C ASP A 173 21.92 -4.66 3.70
N THR A 174 21.15 -3.57 3.77
CA THR A 174 19.78 -3.52 3.21
C THR A 174 19.78 -3.86 1.73
N ARG A 175 20.74 -3.32 0.96
CA ARG A 175 20.83 -3.56 -0.47
C ARG A 175 21.17 -5.02 -0.77
N ASP A 176 22.17 -5.55 -0.08
CA ASP A 176 22.67 -6.91 -0.30
C ASP A 176 21.63 -7.96 0.11
N THR A 177 20.96 -7.76 1.24
CA THR A 177 19.86 -8.62 1.70
C THR A 177 18.71 -8.65 0.70
N ASN A 178 18.30 -7.48 0.19
CA ASN A 178 17.23 -7.40 -0.80
C ASN A 178 17.66 -8.05 -2.14
N ALA A 179 18.88 -7.80 -2.59
CA ALA A 179 19.43 -8.40 -3.81
C ALA A 179 19.51 -9.93 -3.71
N ALA A 180 20.04 -10.46 -2.60
CA ALA A 180 20.11 -11.89 -2.34
C ALA A 180 18.72 -12.54 -2.29
N THR A 181 17.77 -11.90 -1.62
CA THR A 181 16.37 -12.38 -1.56
C THR A 181 15.73 -12.42 -2.95
N ILE A 182 15.98 -11.41 -3.79
CA ILE A 182 15.46 -11.38 -5.17
C ILE A 182 16.11 -12.46 -6.01
N GLN A 183 17.43 -12.62 -5.93
CA GLN A 183 18.18 -13.68 -6.62
C GLN A 183 17.63 -15.07 -6.28
N GLU A 184 17.45 -15.37 -4.99
CA GLU A 184 16.93 -16.65 -4.51
C GLU A 184 15.53 -16.93 -5.10
N ARG A 185 14.64 -15.94 -5.02
CA ARG A 185 13.26 -16.10 -5.49
C ARG A 185 13.16 -16.22 -7.00
N TRP A 186 13.93 -15.42 -7.72
CA TRP A 186 14.03 -15.50 -9.17
C TRP A 186 14.55 -16.87 -9.59
N ALA A 187 15.64 -17.35 -8.99
CA ALA A 187 16.19 -18.69 -9.26
C ALA A 187 15.16 -19.80 -8.98
N ARG A 188 14.42 -19.71 -7.87
CA ARG A 188 13.36 -20.67 -7.52
C ARG A 188 12.22 -20.70 -8.55
N VAL A 189 11.74 -19.53 -8.98
CA VAL A 189 10.69 -19.42 -9.99
C VAL A 189 11.17 -19.96 -11.35
N ARG A 190 12.40 -19.63 -11.75
CA ARG A 190 13.03 -20.12 -12.98
C ARG A 190 13.23 -21.63 -12.98
N ALA A 191 13.70 -22.20 -11.86
CA ALA A 191 13.88 -23.63 -11.71
C ALA A 191 12.55 -24.39 -11.86
N ALA A 192 11.47 -23.89 -11.25
CA ALA A 192 10.15 -24.49 -11.37
C ALA A 192 9.60 -24.44 -12.80
N ALA A 193 9.85 -23.35 -13.54
CA ALA A 193 9.44 -23.24 -14.94
C ALA A 193 10.24 -24.13 -15.91
N ALA A 194 11.46 -24.54 -15.52
CA ALA A 194 12.31 -25.40 -16.34
C ALA A 194 11.98 -26.90 -16.24
N VAL A 195 11.16 -27.31 -15.27
CA VAL A 195 10.74 -28.71 -15.12
C VAL A 195 9.64 -29.02 -16.15
N PRO A 196 9.86 -29.96 -17.09
CA PRO A 196 8.81 -30.36 -18.02
C PRO A 196 7.61 -30.94 -17.26
N VAL A 197 6.42 -30.42 -17.53
CA VAL A 197 5.14 -30.98 -17.08
C VAL A 197 4.95 -32.34 -17.77
N GLY A 198 5.53 -33.40 -17.20
CA GLY A 198 5.55 -34.72 -17.84
C GLY A 198 5.97 -35.89 -16.96
N GLN A 199 6.19 -35.71 -15.65
CA GLN A 199 6.48 -36.80 -14.70
C GLN A 199 5.70 -36.68 -13.39
N ALA A 200 4.45 -36.24 -13.47
CA ALA A 200 3.52 -36.24 -12.34
C ALA A 200 2.24 -37.02 -12.69
N GLU A 201 2.39 -38.26 -13.17
CA GLU A 201 1.30 -39.24 -13.20
C GLU A 201 1.81 -40.58 -12.70
N ALA A 202 1.60 -40.85 -11.40
CA ALA A 202 1.25 -42.17 -10.85
C ALA A 202 1.16 -42.14 -9.32
N GLN A 203 0.03 -41.70 -8.77
CA GLN A 203 -0.75 -42.51 -7.82
C GLN A 203 -2.11 -41.87 -7.49
N LYS A 204 -3.15 -42.67 -7.73
CA LYS A 204 -4.59 -42.47 -7.48
C LYS A 204 -4.86 -42.08 -6.00
N THR A 205 -5.99 -41.52 -5.56
CA THR A 205 -7.40 -41.88 -5.81
C THR A 205 -8.32 -40.91 -5.03
N GLY A 206 -9.52 -40.59 -5.54
CA GLY A 206 -10.71 -40.33 -4.71
C GLY A 206 -11.45 -38.99 -4.87
N SER A 207 -12.62 -39.05 -5.55
CA SER A 207 -13.91 -38.32 -5.38
C SER A 207 -13.97 -37.04 -4.51
N THR A 208 -14.71 -35.94 -4.81
CA THR A 208 -16.15 -35.85 -5.18
C THR A 208 -16.54 -34.37 -5.51
N THR A 209 -17.39 -34.19 -6.53
CA THR A 209 -18.45 -33.18 -6.82
C THR A 209 -18.56 -31.76 -6.16
N GLY A 210 -18.86 -30.78 -7.04
CA GLY A 210 -19.81 -29.64 -6.85
C GLY A 210 -19.18 -28.30 -6.46
N VAL A 211 -19.59 -27.10 -6.91
CA VAL A 211 -20.64 -26.57 -7.80
C VAL A 211 -20.10 -25.22 -8.34
N GLY A 212 -20.44 -24.88 -9.58
CA GLY A 212 -20.11 -23.58 -10.17
C GLY A 212 -21.03 -22.47 -9.66
N GLU A 213 -20.45 -21.32 -9.33
CA GLU A 213 -21.18 -20.06 -9.21
C GLU A 213 -20.52 -18.98 -10.07
N THR A 214 -21.32 -18.53 -11.04
CA THR A 214 -21.07 -17.42 -11.95
C THR A 214 -21.19 -16.09 -11.19
N MET A 215 -20.12 -15.30 -11.13
CA MET A 215 -20.19 -13.91 -10.65
C MET A 215 -20.21 -12.93 -11.82
N GLY A 216 -21.23 -12.06 -11.81
CA GLY A 216 -21.60 -11.13 -12.87
C GLY A 216 -20.71 -9.87 -13.02
N PRO A 217 -21.06 -8.99 -13.98
CA PRO A 217 -20.12 -8.08 -14.64
C PRO A 217 -20.02 -6.68 -13.98
N ALA A 218 -19.79 -6.59 -12.67
CA ALA A 218 -19.89 -5.30 -11.94
C ALA A 218 -18.62 -4.85 -11.18
N MET A 219 -17.41 -5.23 -11.62
CA MET A 219 -16.17 -4.82 -10.94
C MET A 219 -15.19 -4.01 -11.79
N GLN A 220 -15.63 -3.50 -12.94
CA GLN A 220 -14.82 -2.66 -13.81
C GLN A 220 -14.89 -1.17 -13.40
N ALA A 221 -14.31 -0.79 -12.27
CA ALA A 221 -14.08 0.64 -11.98
C ALA A 221 -13.08 0.88 -10.82
N ILE A 222 -11.88 0.27 -10.81
CA ILE A 222 -10.84 0.69 -9.85
C ILE A 222 -9.46 0.65 -10.53
N GLY A 223 -8.83 1.84 -10.61
CA GLY A 223 -7.39 2.08 -10.78
C GLY A 223 -6.70 1.41 -11.98
N ARG A 224 -6.26 2.19 -12.96
CA ARG A 224 -5.43 1.66 -14.05
C ARG A 224 -4.14 1.05 -13.47
N LYS A 225 -4.04 -0.28 -13.52
CA LYS A 225 -2.81 -1.04 -13.31
C LYS A 225 -1.87 -0.68 -14.45
N LEU A 226 -0.80 0.07 -14.17
CA LEU A 226 0.23 0.29 -15.18
C LEU A 226 0.91 -1.04 -15.46
N SER A 227 0.76 -1.51 -16.69
CA SER A 227 1.59 -2.56 -17.22
C SER A 227 2.95 -1.95 -17.56
N ILE A 228 3.99 -2.79 -17.64
CA ILE A 228 5.30 -2.42 -18.17
C ILE A 228 5.17 -1.70 -19.53
N SER A 229 4.11 -1.94 -20.30
CA SER A 229 3.79 -1.20 -21.53
C SER A 229 3.53 0.30 -21.34
N ASP A 230 2.92 0.70 -20.23
CA ASP A 230 2.48 2.08 -20.03
C ASP A 230 3.61 3.03 -19.63
N LEU A 231 4.69 2.50 -19.03
CA LEU A 231 5.89 3.27 -18.66
C LEU A 231 6.63 3.80 -19.90
N PHE A 232 6.49 3.11 -21.04
CA PHE A 232 7.17 3.43 -22.29
C PHE A 232 6.23 4.10 -23.32
N GLY A 233 4.95 4.26 -22.99
CA GLY A 233 3.92 4.80 -23.88
C GLY A 233 3.74 6.32 -23.86
N ARG A 234 4.45 7.06 -23.00
CA ARG A 234 4.33 8.53 -22.91
C ARG A 234 5.53 9.24 -23.51
N ALA A 235 5.61 9.22 -24.83
CA ALA A 235 6.42 10.15 -25.60
C ALA A 235 5.53 10.93 -26.57
N ARG A 236 5.27 12.20 -26.20
CA ARG A 236 4.88 13.36 -27.02
C ARG A 236 3.54 13.32 -27.79
N ASP A 237 2.52 13.90 -27.17
CA ASP A 237 1.49 14.68 -27.88
C ASP A 237 1.43 16.08 -27.26
N THR A 238 2.34 16.97 -27.70
CA THR A 238 2.14 18.42 -27.66
C THR A 238 2.97 19.03 -28.79
N ALA A 239 2.43 19.00 -30.00
CA ALA A 239 2.78 19.89 -31.10
C ALA A 239 1.71 19.75 -32.21
N ASP A 240 0.60 20.49 -32.10
CA ASP A 240 0.06 21.35 -33.18
C ASP A 240 -1.27 21.98 -32.75
N GLY A 241 -1.40 23.29 -32.95
CA GLY A 241 -2.57 24.11 -32.66
C GLY A 241 -2.20 25.52 -32.23
#